data_AF-A0A482XM27-F1
#
_entry.id   AF-A0A482XM27-F1
#
_cell.length_a   1.000
_cell.length_b   1.000
_cell.length_c   1.000
_cell.angle_alpha   90.00
_cell.angle_beta   90.00
_cell.angle_gamma   90.00
#
_symmetry.space_group_name_H-M   'P 1'
#
loop_
_entity.id
_entity.type
_entity.pdbx_description
1 polymer ?
#
loop_
_entity_poly.entity_id
_entity_poly.type
_entity_poly.pdbx_seq_one_letter_code
_entity_poly.pdbx_strand_id
1 'polypeptide(L)'
;MKEKAFYLFRGSLPDMTSDTNNYVKLAANVTIFERCRNSISTCSATTLLLKQPSDNISEAYVKNFCKHASSIAIQRGSSLSLEQPDSMMVYYVMLRAIDRFFDEYNAYPGEFDDQLEVDIIKMKSCISKLLSEWSCGPLSKDDYVHEICRYGGAELHSVSAFIAILN
;
A
#
# COMPACT_ATOMS: atom_id res chain seq x y z
N MET A 1 34.91 -23.30 1.08
CA MET A 1 34.71 -21.99 1.73
C MET A 1 33.23 -21.90 2.10
N LYS A 2 32.89 -21.78 3.39
CA LYS A 2 31.49 -21.58 3.80
C LYS A 2 31.15 -20.11 3.58
N GLU A 3 30.20 -19.85 2.71
CA GLU A 3 29.63 -18.53 2.47
C GLU A 3 28.92 -18.08 3.74
N LYS A 4 29.55 -17.19 4.51
CA LYS A 4 28.91 -16.57 5.66
C LYS A 4 28.02 -15.45 5.12
N ALA A 5 26.72 -15.70 5.06
CA ALA A 5 25.74 -14.64 4.88
C ALA A 5 25.80 -13.70 6.09
N PHE A 6 26.38 -12.52 5.91
CA PHE A 6 26.39 -11.47 6.92
C PHE A 6 25.17 -10.56 6.68
N TYR A 7 24.19 -10.60 7.58
CA TYR A 7 23.12 -9.62 7.59
C TYR A 7 23.65 -8.27 8.11
N LEU A 8 23.18 -7.17 7.51
CA LEU A 8 23.46 -5.82 7.99
C LEU A 8 22.91 -5.69 9.42
N PHE A 9 23.79 -5.31 10.34
CA PHE A 9 23.49 -5.28 11.77
C PHE A 9 22.95 -3.91 12.17
N ARG A 10 21.82 -3.88 12.89
CA ARG A 10 21.05 -2.67 13.23
C ARG A 10 21.84 -1.63 14.04
N GLY A 11 22.91 -2.06 14.73
CA GLY A 11 23.82 -1.19 15.47
C GLY A 11 23.23 -0.59 16.75
N SER A 12 22.03 -0.99 17.15
CA SER A 12 21.36 -0.57 18.38
C SER A 12 21.27 -1.74 19.37
N LEU A 13 21.80 -1.55 20.58
CA LEU A 13 21.64 -2.48 21.69
C LEU A 13 20.38 -2.08 22.49
N PRO A 14 19.42 -2.98 22.76
CA PRO A 14 18.33 -2.69 23.70
C PRO A 14 18.90 -2.51 25.11
N ASP A 15 18.13 -1.84 25.97
CA ASP A 15 18.52 -1.65 27.36
C ASP A 15 18.70 -3.00 28.08
N MET A 16 19.65 -3.05 29.01
CA MET A 16 19.94 -4.25 29.81
C MET A 16 20.58 -3.88 31.15
N THR A 17 20.30 -4.68 32.18
CA THR A 17 20.95 -4.53 33.48
C THR A 17 22.44 -4.86 33.37
N SER A 18 23.29 -3.84 33.49
CA SER A 18 24.74 -3.96 33.39
C SER A 18 25.39 -2.73 34.03
N ASP A 19 26.63 -2.87 34.50
CA ASP A 19 27.41 -1.72 34.94
C ASP A 19 27.68 -0.78 33.75
N THR A 20 27.72 0.54 34.01
CA THR A 20 27.96 1.56 32.97
C THR A 20 29.16 1.23 32.09
N ASN A 21 30.28 0.79 32.68
CA ASN A 21 31.49 0.46 31.93
C ASN A 21 31.32 -0.77 31.03
N ASN A 22 30.57 -1.76 31.48
CA ASN A 22 30.32 -2.98 30.72
C ASN A 22 29.31 -2.72 29.59
N TYR A 23 28.27 -1.93 29.87
CA TYR A 23 27.30 -1.48 28.88
C TYR A 23 27.96 -0.64 27.77
N VAL A 24 28.77 0.37 28.13
CA VAL A 24 29.45 1.23 27.15
C VAL A 24 30.43 0.43 26.29
N LYS A 25 31.18 -0.52 26.86
CA LYS A 25 32.08 -1.41 26.10
C LYS A 25 31.32 -2.32 25.13
N LEU A 26 30.20 -2.90 25.58
CA LEU A 26 29.38 -3.75 24.74
C LEU A 26 28.69 -2.94 23.63
N ALA A 27 28.09 -1.80 23.98
CA ALA A 27 27.51 -0.86 23.04
C ALA A 27 28.55 -0.40 22.03
N ALA A 28 29.77 -0.05 22.45
CA ALA A 28 30.88 0.24 21.54
C ALA A 28 31.13 -0.94 20.57
N ASN A 29 31.27 -2.17 21.02
CA ASN A 29 31.48 -3.32 20.11
C ASN A 29 30.30 -3.60 19.16
N VAL A 30 29.07 -3.27 19.58
CA VAL A 30 27.82 -3.47 18.82
C VAL A 30 27.57 -2.32 17.83
N THR A 31 27.99 -1.10 18.19
CA THR A 31 27.80 0.14 17.42
C THR A 31 29.01 0.47 16.53
N ILE A 32 30.21 0.02 16.89
CA ILE A 32 31.44 0.25 16.14
C ILE A 32 31.37 -0.56 14.84
N PHE A 33 30.92 0.12 13.79
CA PHE A 33 31.76 0.63 12.70
C PHE A 33 32.56 -0.37 11.82
N GLU A 34 33.00 -1.53 12.31
CA GLU A 34 33.90 -2.42 11.54
C GLU A 34 33.19 -3.19 10.42
N ARG A 35 31.86 -3.22 10.38
CA ARG A 35 31.10 -3.83 9.27
C ARG A 35 30.42 -2.83 8.33
N CYS A 36 30.14 -1.60 8.78
CA CYS A 36 29.60 -0.55 7.89
C CYS A 36 30.67 0.05 6.96
N ARG A 37 31.95 0.04 7.35
CA ARG A 37 33.06 0.45 6.47
C ARG A 37 33.14 -0.41 5.20
N ASN A 38 32.86 -1.71 5.36
CA ASN A 38 32.74 -2.62 4.22
C ASN A 38 31.50 -2.27 3.38
N SER A 39 30.35 -1.95 3.98
CA SER A 39 29.12 -1.60 3.27
C SER A 39 29.26 -0.39 2.34
N ILE A 40 29.93 0.68 2.77
CA ILE A 40 30.19 1.86 1.92
C ILE A 40 31.11 1.49 0.76
N SER A 41 32.18 0.73 1.02
CA SER A 41 33.09 0.24 -0.02
C SER A 41 32.46 -0.78 -0.98
N THR A 42 31.47 -1.56 -0.51
CA THR A 42 30.68 -2.47 -1.34
C THR A 42 29.67 -1.71 -2.19
N CYS A 43 29.02 -0.68 -1.64
CA CYS A 43 28.12 0.20 -2.38
C CYS A 43 28.84 0.92 -3.54
N SER A 44 30.02 1.47 -3.29
CA SER A 44 30.84 2.11 -4.34
C SER A 44 31.33 1.11 -5.40
N ALA A 45 31.63 -0.13 -5.00
CA ALA A 45 31.95 -1.21 -5.94
C ALA A 45 30.73 -1.63 -6.79
N THR A 46 29.52 -1.65 -6.23
CA THR A 46 28.28 -1.96 -6.97
C THR A 46 27.85 -0.85 -7.94
N THR A 47 28.03 0.43 -7.60
CA THR A 47 27.74 1.55 -8.52
C THR A 47 28.71 1.60 -9.70
N LEU A 48 29.99 1.24 -9.47
CA LEU A 48 30.98 1.02 -10.53
C LEU A 48 30.57 -0.11 -11.49
N LEU A 49 30.06 -1.23 -10.98
CA LEU A 49 29.55 -2.34 -11.80
C LEU A 49 28.29 -1.98 -12.59
N LEU A 50 27.47 -1.05 -12.08
CA LEU A 50 26.24 -0.57 -12.72
C LEU A 50 26.46 0.65 -13.64
N LYS A 51 27.71 1.08 -13.88
CA LYS A 51 28.07 2.28 -14.66
C LYS A 51 27.35 3.56 -14.19
N GLN A 52 27.05 3.67 -12.89
CA GLN A 52 26.47 4.89 -12.32
C GLN A 52 27.55 5.78 -11.71
N PRO A 53 27.35 7.11 -11.68
CA PRO A 53 28.28 8.02 -11.01
C PRO A 53 28.38 7.66 -9.53
N SER A 54 29.61 7.68 -8.99
CA SER A 54 29.92 7.27 -7.61
C SER A 54 29.26 8.15 -6.54
N ASP A 55 28.84 9.36 -6.91
CA ASP A 55 28.19 10.34 -6.02
C ASP A 55 26.65 10.26 -6.04
N ASN A 56 26.06 9.29 -6.74
CA ASN A 56 24.59 9.20 -6.85
C ASN A 56 23.90 8.82 -5.52
N ILE A 57 24.64 8.24 -4.57
CA ILE A 57 24.10 7.79 -3.29
C ILE A 57 24.99 8.35 -2.17
N SER A 58 24.42 9.23 -1.35
CA SER A 58 25.15 9.85 -0.24
C SER A 58 25.48 8.84 0.87
N GLU A 59 26.56 9.07 1.60
CA GLU A 59 26.93 8.25 2.77
C GLU A 59 25.80 8.21 3.82
N ALA A 60 25.06 9.32 3.96
CA ALA A 60 23.90 9.41 4.84
C ALA A 60 22.81 8.41 4.44
N TYR A 61 22.55 8.26 3.13
CA TYR A 61 21.60 7.28 2.61
C TYR A 61 22.07 5.84 2.86
N VAL A 62 23.36 5.55 2.65
CA VAL A 62 23.94 4.22 2.93
C VAL A 62 23.83 3.86 4.42
N LYS A 63 24.11 4.81 5.32
CA LYS A 63 23.93 4.63 6.77
C LYS A 63 22.47 4.36 7.13
N ASN A 64 21.54 5.12 6.55
CA ASN A 64 20.11 4.93 6.78
C ASN A 64 19.63 3.55 6.28
N PHE A 65 20.07 3.16 5.08
CA PHE A 65 19.79 1.83 4.53
C PHE A 65 20.31 0.73 5.45
N CYS A 66 21.57 0.79 5.90
CA CYS A 66 22.15 -0.23 6.79
C CYS A 66 21.42 -0.32 8.13
N LYS A 67 20.99 0.82 8.70
CA LYS A 67 20.22 0.88 9.95
C LYS A 67 18.85 0.22 9.84
N HIS A 68 18.21 0.33 8.67
CA HIS A 68 16.84 -0.14 8.43
C HIS A 68 16.77 -1.39 7.54
N ALA A 69 17.90 -1.99 7.16
CA ALA A 69 17.97 -3.12 6.23
C ALA A 69 17.11 -4.32 6.65
N SER A 70 17.04 -4.60 7.95
CA SER A 70 16.20 -5.68 8.50
C SER A 70 14.71 -5.36 8.52
N SER A 71 14.33 -4.10 8.26
CA SER A 71 12.95 -3.61 8.25
C SER A 71 12.49 -3.18 6.85
N ILE A 72 13.27 -3.48 5.81
CA ILE A 72 12.87 -3.21 4.43
C ILE A 72 11.72 -4.15 4.07
N ALA A 73 10.59 -3.56 3.71
CA ALA A 73 9.44 -4.27 3.16
C ALA A 73 9.21 -3.81 1.71
N ILE A 74 8.86 -4.75 0.84
CA ILE A 74 8.46 -4.46 -0.54
C ILE A 74 6.99 -4.80 -0.66
N GLN A 75 6.16 -3.80 -0.92
CA GLN A 75 4.75 -4.00 -1.23
C GLN A 75 4.59 -4.09 -2.75
N ARG A 76 4.01 -5.19 -3.23
CA ARG A 76 3.66 -5.38 -4.65
C ARG A 76 2.15 -5.50 -4.74
N GLY A 77 1.53 -4.66 -5.56
CA GLY A 77 0.11 -4.80 -5.89
C GLY A 77 -0.11 -5.92 -6.90
N SER A 78 -1.29 -6.54 -6.86
CA SER A 78 -1.79 -7.45 -7.89
C SER A 78 -2.81 -6.74 -8.77
N SER A 79 -3.13 -7.34 -9.92
CA SER A 79 -4.31 -6.97 -10.68
C SER A 79 -5.59 -7.31 -9.90
N LEU A 80 -6.69 -6.64 -10.25
CA LEU A 80 -7.99 -6.86 -9.64
C LEU A 80 -8.49 -8.30 -9.95
N SER A 81 -8.95 -9.03 -8.94
CA SER A 81 -9.69 -10.29 -9.10
C SER A 81 -11.01 -10.21 -8.32
N LEU A 82 -12.12 -10.50 -8.99
CA LEU A 82 -13.48 -10.41 -8.45
C LEU A 82 -14.06 -11.78 -8.06
N GLU A 83 -13.24 -12.84 -8.03
CA GLU A 83 -13.71 -14.22 -7.83
C GLU A 83 -14.24 -14.52 -6.42
N GLN A 84 -13.97 -13.64 -5.44
CA GLN A 84 -14.45 -13.80 -4.06
C GLN A 84 -15.77 -13.05 -3.84
N PRO A 85 -16.90 -13.76 -3.61
CA PRO A 85 -18.23 -13.17 -3.60
C PRO A 85 -18.53 -12.24 -2.40
N ASP A 86 -17.74 -12.33 -1.32
CA ASP A 86 -17.87 -11.45 -0.14
C ASP A 86 -16.64 -10.53 0.02
N SER A 87 -15.89 -10.31 -1.06
CA SER A 87 -14.77 -9.38 -1.07
C SER A 87 -15.27 -7.93 -1.09
N MET A 88 -14.65 -7.07 -0.26
CA MET A 88 -14.89 -5.62 -0.26
C MET A 88 -14.54 -4.95 -1.60
N MET A 89 -13.90 -5.68 -2.52
CA MET A 89 -13.68 -5.25 -3.90
C MET A 89 -14.98 -4.93 -4.65
N VAL A 90 -16.12 -5.49 -4.25
CA VAL A 90 -17.42 -5.10 -4.84
C VAL A 90 -17.70 -3.61 -4.66
N TYR A 91 -17.36 -3.03 -3.49
CA TYR A 91 -17.55 -1.60 -3.25
C TYR A 91 -16.62 -0.74 -4.11
N TYR A 92 -15.41 -1.22 -4.42
CA TYR A 92 -14.54 -0.54 -5.38
C TYR A 92 -15.17 -0.50 -6.78
N VAL A 93 -15.72 -1.63 -7.25
CA VAL A 93 -16.44 -1.69 -8.54
C VAL A 93 -17.64 -0.73 -8.53
N MET A 94 -18.40 -0.70 -7.43
CA MET A 94 -19.56 0.20 -7.28
C MET A 94 -19.15 1.67 -7.34
N LEU A 95 -18.14 2.11 -6.59
CA LEU A 95 -17.67 3.50 -6.62
C LEU A 95 -17.22 3.91 -8.03
N ARG A 96 -16.51 3.03 -8.74
CA ARG A 96 -16.10 3.28 -10.13
C ARG A 96 -17.29 3.31 -11.11
N ALA A 97 -18.34 2.55 -10.82
CA ALA A 97 -19.58 2.62 -11.57
C ALA A 97 -20.38 3.88 -11.26
N ILE A 98 -20.32 4.42 -10.03
CA ILE A 98 -20.92 5.72 -9.67
C ILE A 98 -20.24 6.85 -10.46
N ASP A 99 -18.91 6.87 -10.53
CA ASP A 99 -18.18 7.86 -11.35
C ASP A 99 -18.71 7.88 -12.80
N ARG A 100 -18.83 6.68 -13.39
CA ARG A 100 -19.36 6.53 -14.76
C ARG A 100 -20.83 6.92 -14.87
N PHE A 101 -21.63 6.59 -13.87
CA PHE A 101 -23.04 6.97 -13.83
C PHE A 101 -23.17 8.49 -13.82
N PHE A 102 -22.36 9.17 -13.02
CA PHE A 102 -22.33 10.62 -12.95
C PHE A 102 -21.90 11.23 -14.29
N ASP A 103 -20.88 10.66 -14.95
CA ASP A 103 -20.46 11.10 -16.29
C ASP A 103 -21.55 10.91 -17.36
N GLU A 104 -22.34 9.83 -17.29
CA GLU A 104 -23.40 9.52 -18.27
C GLU A 104 -24.72 10.27 -18.00
N TYR A 105 -25.07 10.52 -16.74
CA TYR A 105 -26.41 11.01 -16.35
C TYR A 105 -26.40 12.33 -15.57
N ASN A 106 -25.22 12.82 -15.17
CA ASN A 106 -25.04 14.07 -14.43
C ASN A 106 -25.89 14.16 -13.14
N ALA A 107 -26.06 13.02 -12.48
CA ALA A 107 -26.77 12.86 -11.21
C ALA A 107 -26.17 11.65 -10.47
N TYR A 108 -26.35 11.57 -9.16
CA TYR A 108 -25.98 10.37 -8.41
C TYR A 108 -27.09 9.32 -8.47
N PRO A 109 -26.76 8.02 -8.50
CA PRO A 109 -27.78 6.98 -8.52
C PRO A 109 -28.63 7.03 -7.25
N GLY A 110 -29.95 7.10 -7.41
CA GLY A 110 -30.91 7.15 -6.29
C GLY A 110 -30.92 8.48 -5.53
N GLU A 111 -30.41 9.55 -6.12
CA GLU A 111 -30.55 10.92 -5.59
C GLU A 111 -32.02 11.35 -5.50
N PHE A 112 -32.86 10.85 -6.40
CA PHE A 112 -34.30 11.13 -6.44
C PHE A 112 -35.12 9.85 -6.25
N ASP A 113 -36.00 9.83 -5.25
CA ASP A 113 -36.83 8.66 -4.87
C ASP A 113 -37.71 8.15 -6.02
N ASP A 114 -38.22 9.04 -6.87
CA ASP A 114 -39.06 8.70 -8.02
C ASP A 114 -38.28 8.06 -9.18
N GLN A 115 -36.95 8.16 -9.17
CA GLN A 115 -36.06 7.61 -10.19
C GLN A 115 -35.34 6.33 -9.75
N LEU A 116 -35.50 5.90 -8.50
CA LEU A 116 -34.75 4.80 -7.88
C LEU A 116 -34.72 3.52 -8.74
N GLU A 117 -35.89 3.04 -9.18
CA GLU A 117 -35.99 1.82 -9.99
C GLU A 117 -35.33 1.96 -11.37
N VAL A 118 -35.39 3.16 -11.95
CA VAL A 118 -34.74 3.47 -13.23
C VAL A 118 -33.22 3.51 -13.05
N ASP A 119 -32.77 4.11 -11.95
CA ASP A 119 -31.35 4.24 -11.65
C ASP A 119 -30.70 2.91 -11.31
N ILE A 120 -31.42 1.98 -10.66
CA ILE A 120 -30.96 0.60 -10.48
C ILE A 120 -30.63 -0.06 -11.83
N ILE A 121 -31.49 0.11 -12.84
CA ILE A 121 -31.28 -0.47 -14.17
C ILE A 121 -30.08 0.19 -14.87
N LYS A 122 -30.01 1.52 -14.85
CA LYS A 122 -28.88 2.29 -15.40
C LYS A 122 -27.56 1.90 -14.73
N MET A 123 -27.56 1.73 -13.41
CA MET A 123 -26.39 1.33 -12.64
C MET A 123 -25.89 -0.06 -13.02
N LYS A 124 -26.79 -1.05 -13.20
CA LYS A 124 -26.44 -2.39 -13.72
C LYS A 124 -25.80 -2.31 -15.10
N SER A 125 -26.27 -1.41 -15.96
CA SER A 125 -25.66 -1.15 -17.28
C SER A 125 -24.25 -0.55 -17.15
N CYS A 126 -24.05 0.48 -16.31
CA CYS A 126 -22.73 1.06 -16.06
C CYS A 126 -21.73 0.03 -15.54
N ILE A 127 -22.14 -0.82 -14.59
CA ILE A 127 -21.32 -1.91 -14.04
C ILE A 127 -20.96 -2.91 -15.13
N SER A 128 -21.92 -3.34 -15.95
CA SER A 128 -21.68 -4.33 -17.00
C SER A 128 -20.67 -3.83 -18.05
N LYS A 129 -20.78 -2.56 -18.47
CA LYS A 129 -19.80 -1.92 -19.36
C LYS A 129 -18.41 -1.91 -18.73
N LEU A 130 -18.32 -1.48 -17.47
CA LEU A 130 -17.07 -1.34 -16.75
C LEU A 130 -16.36 -2.70 -16.53
N LEU A 131 -17.10 -3.74 -16.16
CA LEU A 131 -16.53 -5.08 -16.00
C LEU A 131 -16.05 -5.66 -17.33
N SER A 132 -16.79 -5.41 -18.42
CA SER A 132 -16.37 -5.80 -19.76
C SER A 132 -15.06 -5.12 -20.17
N GLU A 133 -14.89 -3.83 -19.87
CA GLU A 133 -13.66 -3.08 -20.15
C GLU A 133 -12.47 -3.60 -19.34
N TRP A 134 -12.70 -4.05 -18.10
CA TRP A 134 -11.66 -4.59 -17.22
C TRP A 134 -11.38 -6.07 -17.45
N SER A 135 -12.05 -6.70 -18.42
CA SER A 135 -11.97 -8.15 -18.66
C SER A 135 -12.24 -8.97 -17.39
N CYS A 136 -13.13 -8.46 -16.54
CA CYS A 136 -13.51 -9.07 -15.27
C CYS A 136 -14.83 -9.84 -15.43
N GLY A 137 -15.01 -10.89 -14.62
CA GLY A 137 -16.28 -11.61 -14.55
C GLY A 137 -17.43 -10.74 -14.01
N PRO A 138 -18.69 -11.19 -14.18
CA PRO A 138 -19.85 -10.50 -13.63
C PRO A 138 -19.81 -10.49 -12.09
N LEU A 139 -20.52 -9.55 -11.48
CA LEU A 139 -20.73 -9.55 -10.04
C LEU A 139 -21.56 -10.77 -9.60
N SER A 140 -21.28 -11.25 -8.39
CA SER A 140 -21.94 -12.42 -7.82
C SER A 140 -23.36 -12.14 -7.29
N LYS A 141 -23.66 -10.90 -6.91
CA LYS A 141 -24.93 -10.49 -6.28
C LYS A 141 -25.33 -9.07 -6.69
N ASP A 142 -26.63 -8.88 -6.94
CA ASP A 142 -27.21 -7.58 -7.29
C ASP A 142 -27.58 -6.73 -6.07
N ASP A 143 -27.62 -7.31 -4.86
CA ASP A 143 -28.02 -6.65 -3.62
C ASP A 143 -27.24 -5.35 -3.37
N TYR A 144 -25.96 -5.32 -3.74
CA TYR A 144 -25.09 -4.15 -3.61
C TYR A 144 -25.51 -2.99 -4.52
N VAL A 145 -26.11 -3.26 -5.68
CA VAL A 145 -26.62 -2.21 -6.58
C VAL A 145 -27.80 -1.50 -5.93
N HIS A 146 -28.73 -2.28 -5.37
CA HIS A 146 -29.88 -1.75 -4.66
C HIS A 146 -29.44 -0.91 -3.45
N GLU A 147 -28.46 -1.39 -2.68
CA GLU A 147 -27.97 -0.66 -1.51
C GLU A 147 -27.22 0.64 -1.90
N ILE A 148 -26.43 0.64 -2.98
CA ILE A 148 -25.76 1.86 -3.48
C ILE A 148 -26.77 2.90 -3.96
N CYS A 149 -27.78 2.50 -4.72
CA CYS A 149 -28.86 3.41 -5.12
C CYS A 149 -29.63 3.92 -3.89
N ARG A 150 -29.86 3.07 -2.88
CA ARG A 150 -30.51 3.47 -1.62
C ARG A 150 -29.71 4.51 -0.84
N TYR A 151 -28.38 4.54 -0.95
CA TYR A 151 -27.57 5.57 -0.32
C TYR A 151 -27.82 6.97 -0.90
N GLY A 152 -28.26 7.06 -2.17
CA GLY A 152 -28.64 8.32 -2.80
C GLY A 152 -27.57 9.41 -2.79
N GLY A 153 -26.28 9.02 -2.82
CA GLY A 153 -25.16 9.97 -2.75
C GLY A 153 -24.96 10.62 -1.38
N ALA A 154 -25.57 10.09 -0.31
CA ALA A 154 -25.45 10.67 1.03
C ALA A 154 -24.04 10.56 1.61
N GLU A 155 -23.63 11.62 2.32
CA GLU A 155 -22.39 11.66 3.09
C GLU A 155 -22.71 11.62 4.60
N LEU A 156 -22.52 10.45 5.22
CA LEU A 156 -22.78 10.27 6.65
C LEU A 156 -21.61 10.76 7.50
N HIS A 157 -21.89 11.67 8.45
CA HIS A 157 -20.87 12.26 9.33
C HIS A 157 -19.94 11.23 10.00
N SER A 158 -20.49 10.14 10.53
CA SER A 158 -19.70 9.09 11.19
C SER A 158 -18.78 8.33 10.22
N VAL A 159 -19.23 8.13 8.98
CA VAL A 159 -18.43 7.46 7.94
C VAL A 159 -17.31 8.39 7.45
N SER A 160 -17.63 9.66 7.19
CA SER A 160 -16.63 10.67 6.82
C SER A 160 -15.58 10.87 7.91
N ALA A 161 -16.00 10.93 9.17
CA ALA A 161 -15.09 11.03 10.31
C ALA A 161 -14.15 9.83 10.39
N PHE A 162 -14.64 8.61 10.15
CA PHE A 162 -13.82 7.41 10.14
C PHE A 162 -12.79 7.41 8.99
N ILE A 163 -13.21 7.77 7.77
CA ILE A 163 -12.31 7.88 6.61
C ILE A 163 -11.24 8.94 6.85
N ALA A 164 -11.60 10.08 7.44
CA ALA A 164 -10.66 11.17 7.74
C ALA A 164 -9.58 10.78 8.75
N ILE A 165 -9.81 9.79 9.62
CA ILE A 165 -8.80 9.27 10.55
C ILE A 165 -7.77 8.37 9.83
N LEU A 166 -8.17 7.71 8.74
CA LEU A 166 -7.33 6.75 8.01
C LEU A 166 -6.47 7.37 6.89
N ASN A 167 -6.81 8.58 6.45
CA ASN A 167 -6.03 9.37 5.48
C ASN A 167 -4.93 10.19 6.17
#